data_AF-A0A0M7AVD9-F1
#
_entry.id   AF-A0A0M7AVD9-F1
#
_cell.length_a   1.000
_cell.length_b   1.000
_cell.length_c   1.000
_cell.angle_alpha   90.00
_cell.angle_beta   90.00
_cell.angle_gamma   90.00
#
_symmetry.space_group_name_H-M   'P 1'
#
loop_
_entity.id
_entity.type
_entity.pdbx_description
1 polymer ?
#
loop_
_entity_poly.entity_id
_entity_poly.type
_entity_poly.pdbx_seq_one_letter_code
_entity_poly.pdbx_strand_id
1 'polypeptide(L)' 'MQDVKPKLTPEEESKDEFFRRVSEISEEMIEEHGKDFAMGTLVMAAQWIARGEVKGSDTSRH' A
#
# COMPACT_ATOMS: atom_id res chain seq x y z
N MET A 1 -20.11 2.49 -29.60
CA MET A 1 -18.89 3.11 -29.04
C MET A 1 -18.17 1.99 -28.31
N GLN A 2 -17.00 1.54 -28.80
CA GLN A 2 -16.21 0.53 -28.10
C GLN A 2 -15.34 1.27 -27.08
N ASP A 3 -15.56 1.00 -25.79
CA ASP A 3 -14.72 1.48 -24.70
C ASP A 3 -13.33 0.85 -24.84
N VAL A 4 -12.41 1.57 -25.47
CA VAL A 4 -10.98 1.24 -25.43
C VAL A 4 -10.54 1.53 -24.00
N LYS A 5 -10.59 0.52 -23.13
CA LYS A 5 -9.90 0.59 -21.83
C LYS A 5 -8.43 0.91 -22.12
N PRO A 6 -7.88 2.02 -21.60
CA PRO A 6 -6.47 2.29 -21.79
C PRO A 6 -5.68 1.09 -21.27
N LYS A 7 -4.76 0.59 -22.11
CA LYS A 7 -3.84 -0.47 -21.69
C LYS A 7 -2.97 0.15 -20.60
N LEU A 8 -3.13 -0.32 -19.36
CA LEU A 8 -2.30 0.13 -18.25
C LEU A 8 -0.84 -0.15 -18.60
N THR A 9 0.03 0.79 -18.23
CA THR A 9 1.46 0.59 -18.27
C THR A 9 1.86 -0.45 -17.20
N PRO A 10 3.00 -1.14 -17.36
CA PRO A 10 3.48 -2.07 -16.34
C PRO A 10 3.63 -1.44 -14.94
N GLU A 11 3.94 -0.14 -14.90
CA GLU A 11 4.01 0.61 -13.63
C GLU A 11 2.63 0.79 -12.99
N GLU A 12 1.61 1.10 -13.79
CA GLU A 12 0.22 1.23 -13.31
C GLU A 12 -0.32 -0.12 -12.84
N GLU A 13 -0.05 -1.21 -13.57
CA GLU A 13 -0.43 -2.57 -13.14
C GLU A 13 0.21 -2.94 -11.79
N SER A 14 1.49 -2.61 -11.61
CA SER A 14 2.18 -2.85 -10.35
C SER A 14 1.58 -2.04 -9.19
N LYS A 15 1.26 -0.75 -9.42
CA LYS A 15 0.61 0.10 -8.40
C LYS A 15 -0.76 -0.45 -8.02
N ASP A 16 -1.56 -0.84 -9.00
CA ASP A 16 -2.89 -1.43 -8.77
C ASP A 16 -2.80 -2.72 -7.97
N GLU A 17 -1.78 -3.56 -8.20
CA GLU A 17 -1.56 -4.76 -7.39
C GLU A 17 -1.29 -4.42 -5.92
N PHE A 18 -0.46 -3.40 -5.64
CA PHE A 18 -0.23 -2.96 -4.26
C PHE A 18 -1.51 -2.41 -3.64
N PHE A 19 -2.31 -1.62 -4.37
CA PHE A 19 -3.60 -1.14 -3.87
C PHE A 19 -4.56 -2.28 -3.53
N ARG A 20 -4.62 -3.31 -4.39
CA ARG A 20 -5.43 -4.51 -4.13
C ARG A 20 -5.00 -5.19 -2.83
N ARG A 21 -3.70 -5.47 -2.67
CA ARG A 21 -3.17 -6.13 -1.47
C ARG A 21 -3.42 -5.32 -0.20
N VAL A 22 -3.26 -4.00 -0.26
CA VAL A 22 -3.56 -3.09 0.86
C VAL A 22 -5.04 -3.13 1.21
N SER A 23 -5.93 -3.26 0.22
CA SER A 23 -7.37 -3.39 0.44
C SER A 23 -7.71 -4.71 1.13
N GLU A 24 -7.18 -5.82 0.62
CA GLU A 24 -7.39 -7.17 1.17
C GLU A 24 -6.97 -7.25 2.65
N ILE A 25 -5.76 -6.81 2.99
CA ILE A 25 -5.31 -6.82 4.40
C ILE A 25 -6.12 -5.86 5.28
N SER A 26 -6.63 -4.77 4.70
CA SER A 26 -7.50 -3.85 5.44
C SER A 26 -8.84 -4.50 5.78
N GLU A 27 -9.42 -5.26 4.85
CA GLU A 27 -10.65 -6.01 5.08
C GLU A 27 -10.46 -7.09 6.15
N GLU A 28 -9.35 -7.85 6.10
CA GLU A 28 -9.00 -8.84 7.14
C GLU A 28 -8.89 -8.19 8.52
N MET A 29 -8.19 -7.05 8.64
CA MET A 29 -8.10 -6.31 9.91
C MET A 29 -9.46 -5.80 10.39
N ILE A 30 -10.34 -5.37 9.49
CA ILE A 30 -11.69 -4.90 9.84
C ILE A 30 -12.53 -6.07 10.36
N GLU A 31 -12.47 -7.23 9.70
CA GLU A 31 -13.23 -8.42 10.09
C GLU A 31 -12.80 -8.94 11.46
N GLU A 32 -11.49 -9.01 11.73
CA GLU A 32 -10.97 -9.57 12.98
C GLU A 32 -10.98 -8.59 14.16
N HIS A 33 -10.76 -7.29 13.91
CA HIS A 33 -10.45 -6.31 14.97
C HIS A 33 -11.26 -5.02 14.88
N GLY A 34 -12.04 -4.84 13.81
CA GLY A 34 -12.88 -3.66 13.60
C GLY A 34 -12.17 -2.51 12.89
N LYS A 35 -13.00 -1.58 12.39
CA LYS A 35 -12.58 -0.49 11.51
C LYS A 35 -11.59 0.49 12.14
N ASP A 36 -11.76 0.79 13.42
CA ASP A 36 -10.89 1.76 14.11
C ASP A 36 -9.47 1.22 14.24
N PHE A 37 -9.31 -0.08 14.50
CA PHE A 37 -8.02 -0.74 14.55
C PHE A 37 -7.32 -0.72 13.18
N ALA A 38 -8.02 -1.15 12.12
CA ALA A 38 -7.47 -1.18 10.76
C ALA A 38 -7.00 0.22 10.32
N MET A 39 -7.84 1.23 10.53
CA MET A 39 -7.52 2.62 10.19
C MET A 39 -6.32 3.15 10.99
N GLY A 40 -6.28 2.88 12.30
CA GLY A 40 -5.15 3.26 13.15
C GLY A 40 -3.83 2.65 12.67
N THR A 41 -3.83 1.36 12.32
CA THR A 41 -2.65 0.65 11.80
C THR A 41 -2.14 1.25 10.49
N LEU A 42 -3.04 1.55 9.54
CA LEU A 42 -2.65 2.16 8.26
C LEU A 42 -2.11 3.58 8.43
N VAL A 43 -2.70 4.38 9.33
CA VAL A 43 -2.18 5.72 9.66
C VAL A 43 -0.78 5.61 10.27
N MET A 44 -0.55 4.65 11.17
CA MET A 44 0.78 4.41 11.75
C MET A 44 1.80 4.00 10.69
N ALA A 45 1.43 3.13 9.76
CA ALA A 45 2.29 2.75 8.63
C ALA A 45 2.64 3.95 7.74
N ALA A 46 1.66 4.81 7.41
CA ALA A 46 1.89 6.03 6.65
C ALA A 46 2.84 7.00 7.37
N GLN A 47 2.67 7.17 8.69
CA GLN A 47 3.57 8.00 9.48
C GLN A 47 5.00 7.44 9.52
N TRP A 48 5.16 6.12 9.59
CA TRP A 48 6.47 5.48 9.53
C TRP A 48 7.18 5.73 8.19
N ILE A 49 6.44 5.63 7.07
CA ILE A 49 6.95 6.00 5.74
C ILE A 49 7.36 7.48 5.71
N ALA A 50 6.51 8.38 6.21
CA ALA A 50 6.78 9.82 6.22
C ALA A 50 8.01 10.20 7.05
N ARG A 51 8.33 9.43 8.10
CA ARG A 51 9.55 9.61 8.90
C ARG A 51 10.82 9.12 8.20
N GLY A 52 10.71 8.41 7.07
CA GLY A 52 11.86 7.89 6.32
C GLY A 52 12.61 6.77 7.04
N GLU A 53 11.99 6.09 8.00
CA GLU A 53 12.57 4.98 8.76
C GLU A 53 12.69 3.67 7.94
N VAL A 54 12.83 3.77 6.61
CA VAL A 54 13.04 2.62 5.73
C VAL A 54 14.40 2.01 6.07
N LYS A 55 14.38 1.03 6.95
CA LYS A 55 15.55 0.28 7.38
C LYS A 55 16.09 -0.49 6.15
N GLY A 56 17.06 0.09 5.44
CA GLY A 56 17.76 -0.63 4.36
C GLY A 56 18.28 0.15 3.15
N SER A 57 18.55 1.45 3.22
CA SER A 57 19.43 2.10 2.22
C SER A 57 20.60 2.82 2.89
N ASP A 58 21.27 2.13 3.82
CA ASP A 58 22.65 2.43 4.19
C ASP A 58 23.49 1.14 4.17
N THR A 59 23.81 0.71 2.95
CA THR A 59 25.03 -0.06 2.64
C THR A 59 25.65 0.59 1.41
N SER A 60 26.14 1.81 1.60
CA SER A 60 27.33 2.28 0.91
C SER A 60 28.11 3.14 1.91
N ARG A 61 28.76 2.42 2.82
CA ARG A 61 29.92 2.93 3.55
C ARG A 61 31.03 3.05 2.51
N HIS A 62 31.22 4.26 1.98
CA HIS A 62 32.45 4.65 1.30
C HIS A 62 33.58 4.89 2.32
#